data_AF-A0A4S2M1Q8-F1
#
_entry.id   AF-A0A4S2M1Q8-F1
#
_cell.length_a   1.000
_cell.length_b   1.000
_cell.length_c   1.000
_cell.angle_alpha   90.00
_cell.angle_beta   90.00
_cell.angle_gamma   90.00
#
_symmetry.space_group_name_H-M   'P 1'
#
loop_
_entity.id
_entity.type
_entity.pdbx_description
1 polymer ?
#
loop_
_entity_poly.entity_id
_entity_poly.type
_entity_poly.pdbx_seq_one_letter_code
_entity_poly.pdbx_strand_id
1 'polypeptide(L)'
;MESNKKFCHLSSNESKELAYQLSLVPYLMERLKKFEQQAAGILSDNLELSQEILFSMDTILTVHAWMDSLEMRKKIEEAVLRVLPQVQSLRCWLASYLDFVHEMQAILHRTDEKIFTFMTVIGALGKSST
;
A
#
# COMPACT_ATOMS: atom_id res chain seq x y z
N MET A 1 -18.63 46.08 23.97
CA MET A 1 -18.23 45.03 23.03
C MET A 1 -16.72 45.03 22.95
N GLU A 2 -16.04 44.31 23.85
CA GLU A 2 -14.58 44.19 23.83
C GLU A 2 -14.20 42.88 23.13
N SER A 3 -13.61 43.02 21.95
CA SER A 3 -13.03 41.92 21.17
C SER A 3 -11.76 41.47 21.88
N ASN A 4 -11.88 40.41 22.69
CA ASN A 4 -10.76 39.76 23.34
C ASN A 4 -9.98 38.92 22.30
N LYS A 5 -9.26 39.60 21.40
CA LYS A 5 -8.27 38.97 20.51
C LYS A 5 -7.06 38.58 21.34
N LYS A 6 -7.17 37.46 22.06
CA LYS A 6 -5.98 36.71 22.51
C LYS A 6 -5.33 36.12 21.26
N PHE A 7 -4.45 36.90 20.62
CA PHE A 7 -3.46 36.31 19.74
C PHE A 7 -2.60 35.39 20.61
N CYS A 8 -2.59 34.10 20.26
CA CYS A 8 -1.78 33.10 20.92
C CYS A 8 -0.30 33.48 20.68
N HIS A 9 0.35 34.07 21.68
CA HIS A 9 1.78 34.35 21.63
C HIS A 9 2.53 33.03 21.81
N LEU A 10 2.78 32.33 20.71
CA LEU A 10 3.73 31.21 20.68
C LEU A 10 5.10 31.75 21.09
N SER A 11 5.73 31.13 22.08
CA SER A 11 7.10 31.45 22.44
C SER A 11 8.07 31.13 21.29
N SER A 12 9.26 31.75 21.29
CA SER A 12 10.27 31.50 20.26
C SER A 12 10.67 30.02 20.15
N ASN A 13 10.61 29.27 21.26
CA ASN A 13 10.91 27.84 21.28
C ASN A 13 9.78 27.00 20.69
N GLU A 14 8.51 27.30 21.04
CA GLU A 14 7.36 26.58 20.47
C GLU A 14 7.22 26.83 18.96
N SER A 15 7.58 28.03 18.49
CA SER A 15 7.59 28.36 17.06
C SER A 15 8.66 27.58 16.28
N LYS A 16 9.84 27.35 16.88
CA LYS A 16 10.91 26.53 16.29
C LYS A 16 10.56 25.05 16.26
N GLU A 17 9.97 24.54 17.35
CA GLU A 17 9.50 23.16 17.44
C GLU A 17 8.41 22.88 16.39
N LEU A 18 7.43 23.77 16.27
CA LEU A 18 6.38 23.65 15.24
C LEU A 18 6.96 23.68 13.83
N ALA A 19 7.90 24.58 13.54
CA ALA A 19 8.56 24.64 12.23
C ALA A 19 9.33 23.34 11.92
N TYR A 20 10.01 22.78 12.92
CA TYR A 20 10.68 21.49 12.80
C TYR A 20 9.69 20.36 12.52
N GLN A 21 8.61 20.24 13.30
CA GLN A 21 7.58 19.22 13.09
C GLN A 21 6.93 19.33 11.71
N LEU A 22 6.62 20.54 11.24
CA LEU A 22 6.08 20.76 9.90
C LEU A 22 7.09 20.43 8.79
N SER A 23 8.39 20.62 9.03
CA SER A 23 9.45 20.23 8.08
C SER A 23 9.60 18.71 7.94
N LEU A 24 9.21 17.93 8.96
CA LEU A 24 9.24 16.47 8.92
C LEU A 24 8.08 15.88 8.10
N VAL A 25 6.96 16.61 7.97
CA VAL A 25 5.75 16.09 7.31
C VAL A 25 6.02 15.67 5.85
N PRO A 26 6.65 16.49 4.98
CA PRO A 26 6.96 16.07 3.60
C PRO A 26 7.86 14.84 3.54
N TYR A 27 8.86 14.77 4.43
CA TYR A 27 9.78 13.63 4.50
C TYR A 27 9.08 12.33 4.89
N LEU A 28 8.19 12.38 5.90
CA LEU A 28 7.40 11.23 6.31
C LEU A 28 6.41 10.79 5.22
N MET A 29 5.75 11.75 4.56
CA MET A 29 4.83 11.47 3.46
C MET A 29 5.53 10.82 2.27
N GLU A 30 6.72 11.27 1.89
CA GLU A 30 7.50 10.65 0.82
C GLU A 30 7.88 9.21 1.16
N ARG A 31 8.28 8.95 2.42
CA ARG A 31 8.61 7.60 2.87
C ARG A 31 7.40 6.68 2.89
N LEU A 32 6.24 7.15 3.34
CA LEU A 32 5.00 6.38 3.31
C LEU A 32 4.62 6.03 1.88
N LYS A 33 4.70 6.98 0.94
CA LYS A 33 4.43 6.72 -0.49
C LYS A 33 5.36 5.65 -1.06
N LYS A 34 6.67 5.73 -0.77
CA LYS A 34 7.65 4.72 -1.22
C LYS A 34 7.35 3.35 -0.63
N PHE A 35 7.00 3.28 0.66
CA PHE A 35 6.64 2.03 1.32
C PHE A 35 5.40 1.39 0.68
N GLU A 36 4.33 2.17 0.48
CA GLU A 36 3.10 1.65 -0.15
C GLU A 36 3.32 1.21 -1.60
N GLN A 37 4.16 1.93 -2.36
CA GLN A 37 4.52 1.54 -3.73
C GLN A 37 5.29 0.22 -3.76
N GLN A 38 6.24 0.03 -2.83
CA GLN A 38 6.97 -1.23 -2.69
C GLN A 38 6.04 -2.38 -2.29
N ALA A 39 5.12 -2.14 -1.35
CA ALA A 39 4.14 -3.13 -0.93
C ALA A 39 3.24 -3.56 -2.11
N ALA A 40 2.72 -2.61 -2.89
CA ALA A 40 1.92 -2.89 -4.07
C ALA A 40 2.71 -3.72 -5.11
N GLY A 41 3.97 -3.38 -5.36
CA GLY A 41 4.84 -4.13 -6.27
C GLY A 41 5.02 -5.59 -5.84
N ILE A 42 5.39 -5.82 -4.58
CA ILE A 42 5.56 -7.18 -4.03
C ILE A 42 4.25 -7.98 -4.14
N LEU A 43 3.12 -7.36 -3.81
CA LEU A 43 1.82 -8.03 -3.88
C LEU A 43 1.43 -8.37 -5.32
N SER A 44 1.67 -7.48 -6.26
CA SER A 44 1.45 -7.70 -7.69
C SER A 44 2.28 -8.87 -8.21
N ASP A 45 3.59 -8.89 -7.92
CA ASP A 45 4.50 -9.96 -8.34
C ASP A 45 4.04 -11.32 -7.79
N ASN A 46 3.67 -11.37 -6.51
CA ASN A 46 3.17 -12.60 -5.89
C ASN A 46 1.80 -13.03 -6.45
N LEU A 47 0.95 -12.08 -6.83
CA LEU A 47 -0.33 -12.37 -7.45
C LEU A 47 -0.12 -13.02 -8.83
N GLU A 48 0.80 -12.50 -9.63
CA GLU A 48 1.20 -13.09 -10.93
C GLU A 48 1.77 -14.50 -10.75
N LEU A 49 2.72 -14.69 -9.83
CA LEU A 49 3.28 -16.01 -9.52
C LEU A 49 2.19 -17.00 -9.08
N SER A 50 1.22 -16.56 -8.26
CA SER A 50 0.11 -17.42 -7.84
C SER A 50 -0.77 -17.86 -9.02
N GLN A 51 -0.95 -16.99 -10.03
CA GLN A 51 -1.68 -17.30 -11.24
C GLN A 51 -0.94 -18.33 -12.11
N GLU A 52 0.38 -18.20 -12.24
CA GLU A 52 1.23 -19.16 -12.96
C GLU A 52 1.23 -20.55 -12.30
N ILE A 53 1.28 -20.59 -10.97
CA ILE A 53 1.17 -21.85 -10.21
C ILE A 53 -0.19 -22.50 -10.46
N LEU A 54 -1.29 -21.73 -10.41
CA LEU A 54 -2.63 -22.26 -10.70
C LEU A 54 -2.73 -22.81 -12.13
N PHE A 55 -2.16 -22.10 -13.10
CA PHE A 55 -2.11 -22.56 -14.49
C PHE A 55 -1.32 -23.88 -14.64
N SER A 56 -0.19 -23.98 -13.94
CA SER A 56 0.63 -25.20 -13.93
C SER A 56 -0.12 -26.37 -13.30
N MET A 57 -0.82 -26.13 -12.19
CA MET A 57 -1.67 -27.12 -11.53
C MET A 57 -2.81 -27.60 -12.43
N ASP A 58 -3.49 -26.68 -13.12
CA ASP A 58 -4.54 -27.01 -14.08
C ASP A 58 -4.00 -27.87 -15.24
N THR A 59 -2.83 -27.51 -15.76
CA THR A 59 -2.15 -28.29 -16.81
C THR A 59 -1.85 -29.72 -16.37
N ILE A 60 -1.37 -29.91 -15.13
CA ILE A 60 -1.10 -31.24 -14.56
C ILE A 60 -2.39 -32.08 -14.49
N LEU A 61 -3.51 -31.46 -14.09
CA LEU A 61 -4.79 -32.15 -13.93
C LEU A 61 -5.48 -32.45 -15.27
N THR A 62 -5.26 -31.63 -16.31
CA THR A 62 -5.97 -31.73 -17.60
C THR A 62 -5.20 -32.48 -18.67
N VAL A 63 -3.87 -32.32 -18.72
CA VAL A 63 -3.05 -32.99 -19.74
C VAL A 63 -2.79 -34.42 -19.28
N HIS A 64 -3.05 -35.41 -20.13
CA HIS A 64 -2.88 -36.82 -19.76
C HIS A 64 -1.54 -37.47 -20.17
N ALA A 65 -0.70 -36.75 -20.90
CA ALA A 65 0.50 -37.28 -21.54
C ALA A 65 1.82 -36.76 -20.94
N TRP A 66 1.80 -36.08 -19.79
CA TRP A 66 3.02 -35.52 -19.18
C TRP A 66 3.83 -36.55 -18.39
N MET A 67 3.32 -37.77 -18.20
CA MET A 67 4.02 -38.84 -17.47
C MET A 67 3.52 -40.23 -17.88
N ASP A 68 4.46 -41.14 -18.16
CA ASP A 68 4.17 -42.51 -18.59
C ASP A 68 3.65 -43.40 -17.46
N SER A 69 4.12 -43.17 -16.22
CA SER A 69 3.71 -43.95 -15.05
C SER A 69 2.37 -43.50 -14.51
N LEU A 70 1.33 -44.31 -14.73
CA LEU A 70 -0.03 -44.03 -14.28
C LEU A 70 -0.17 -43.97 -12.75
N GLU A 71 0.63 -44.75 -12.00
CA GLU A 71 0.60 -44.71 -10.53
C GLU A 71 1.22 -43.42 -9.99
N MET A 72 2.39 -43.03 -10.51
CA MET A 72 3.06 -41.79 -10.10
C MET A 72 2.21 -40.56 -10.44
N ARG A 73 1.57 -40.61 -11.60
CA ARG A 73 0.64 -39.59 -12.05
C ARG A 73 -0.50 -39.36 -11.06
N LYS A 74 -1.19 -40.42 -10.63
CA LYS A 74 -2.27 -40.31 -9.63
C LYS A 74 -1.79 -39.68 -8.32
N LYS A 75 -0.60 -40.06 -7.83
CA LYS A 75 -0.03 -39.48 -6.60
C LYS A 75 0.20 -37.97 -6.73
N ILE A 76 0.67 -37.52 -7.90
CA ILE A 76 0.88 -36.10 -8.17
C ILE A 76 -0.46 -35.36 -8.33
N GLU A 77 -1.44 -35.92 -9.04
CA GLU A 77 -2.78 -35.34 -9.16
C GLU A 77 -3.44 -35.18 -7.79
N GLU A 78 -3.35 -36.19 -6.91
CA GLU A 78 -3.83 -36.11 -5.53
C GLU A 78 -3.10 -35.03 -4.72
N ALA A 79 -1.78 -34.89 -4.91
CA ALA A 79 -1.00 -33.84 -4.26
C ALA A 79 -1.42 -32.44 -4.74
N VAL A 80 -1.61 -32.27 -6.06
CA VAL A 80 -2.10 -31.02 -6.66
C VAL A 80 -3.49 -30.68 -6.13
N LEU A 81 -4.43 -31.63 -6.12
CA LEU A 81 -5.78 -31.41 -5.60
C LEU A 81 -5.79 -31.04 -4.11
N ARG A 82 -4.81 -31.50 -3.33
CA ARG A 82 -4.67 -31.13 -1.92
C ARG A 82 -4.19 -29.69 -1.73
N VAL A 83 -3.28 -29.22 -2.59
CA VAL A 83 -2.65 -27.89 -2.46
C VAL A 83 -3.43 -26.81 -3.22
N LEU A 84 -4.16 -27.17 -4.28
CA LEU A 84 -4.92 -26.26 -5.13
C LEU A 84 -5.82 -25.28 -4.34
N PRO A 85 -6.62 -25.70 -3.34
CA PRO A 85 -7.46 -24.78 -2.57
C PRO A 85 -6.64 -23.74 -1.78
N GLN A 86 -5.44 -24.10 -1.34
CA GLN A 86 -4.56 -23.22 -0.58
C GLN A 86 -3.97 -22.14 -1.48
N VAL A 87 -3.56 -22.49 -2.70
CA VAL A 87 -3.07 -21.53 -3.70
C VAL A 87 -4.20 -20.61 -4.17
N GLN A 88 -5.41 -21.13 -4.37
CA GLN A 88 -6.59 -20.30 -4.69
C GLN A 88 -6.90 -19.31 -3.57
N SER A 89 -6.88 -19.77 -2.31
CA SER A 89 -7.10 -18.90 -1.15
C SER A 89 -6.01 -17.83 -1.03
N LEU A 90 -4.74 -18.19 -1.23
CA LEU A 90 -3.62 -17.25 -1.24
C LEU A 90 -3.78 -16.19 -2.33
N ARG A 91 -4.13 -16.59 -3.57
CA ARG A 91 -4.38 -15.67 -4.67
C ARG A 91 -5.51 -14.69 -4.36
N CYS A 92 -6.63 -15.17 -3.84
CA CYS A 92 -7.75 -14.31 -3.44
C CYS A 92 -7.31 -13.31 -2.37
N TRP A 93 -6.54 -13.76 -1.37
CA TRP A 93 -6.00 -12.89 -0.33
C TRP A 93 -5.06 -11.82 -0.90
N LEU A 94 -4.14 -12.21 -1.80
CA LEU A 94 -3.22 -11.28 -2.47
C LEU A 94 -3.98 -10.22 -3.26
N ALA A 95 -5.01 -10.61 -4.02
CA ALA A 95 -5.83 -9.68 -4.79
C ALA A 95 -6.57 -8.68 -3.87
N SER A 96 -7.26 -9.17 -2.84
CA SER A 96 -7.97 -8.30 -1.90
C SER A 96 -7.02 -7.36 -1.14
N TYR A 97 -5.82 -7.83 -0.81
CA TYR A 97 -4.84 -7.01 -0.09
C TYR A 97 -4.18 -5.98 -1.01
N LEU A 98 -3.97 -6.30 -2.29
CA LEU A 98 -3.52 -5.34 -3.29
C LEU A 98 -4.55 -4.22 -3.50
N ASP A 99 -5.84 -4.56 -3.58
CA ASP A 99 -6.92 -3.56 -3.65
C ASP A 99 -6.91 -2.64 -2.42
N PHE A 100 -6.74 -3.20 -1.22
CA PHE A 100 -6.61 -2.42 0.01
C PHE A 100 -5.40 -1.47 -0.03
N VAL A 101 -4.25 -1.91 -0.54
CA VAL A 101 -3.07 -1.04 -0.69
C VAL A 101 -3.33 0.09 -1.68
N HIS A 102 -4.02 -0.17 -2.79
CA HIS A 102 -4.40 0.88 -3.74
C HIS A 102 -5.35 1.92 -3.12
N GLU A 103 -6.31 1.48 -2.29
CA GLU A 103 -7.16 2.39 -1.53
C GLU A 103 -6.35 3.27 -0.56
N MET A 104 -5.36 2.67 0.11
CA MET A 104 -4.47 3.41 1.01
C MET A 104 -3.63 4.44 0.29
N GLN A 105 -3.06 4.10 -0.88
CA GLN A 105 -2.34 5.05 -1.73
C GLN A 105 -3.23 6.22 -2.16
N ALA A 106 -4.50 5.97 -2.49
CA ALA A 106 -5.44 7.03 -2.84
C ALA A 106 -5.73 7.96 -1.65
N ILE A 107 -5.88 7.40 -0.44
CA ILE A 107 -6.06 8.18 0.79
C ILE A 107 -4.79 8.98 1.13
N LEU A 108 -3.61 8.37 0.99
CA LEU A 108 -2.34 9.03 1.22
C LEU A 108 -2.14 10.20 0.26
N HIS A 109 -2.48 10.03 -1.02
CA HIS A 109 -2.40 11.09 -2.01
C HIS A 109 -3.32 12.28 -1.67
N ARG A 110 -4.59 12.02 -1.32
CA ARG A 110 -5.52 13.07 -0.88
C ARG A 110 -5.05 13.77 0.40
N THR A 111 -4.40 13.03 1.30
CA THR A 111 -3.87 13.58 2.55
C THR A 111 -2.68 14.48 2.27
N ASP A 112 -1.79 14.08 1.37
CA ASP A 112 -0.67 14.88 0.90
C ASP A 112 -1.12 16.22 0.30
N GLU A 113 -2.15 16.21 -0.57
CA GLU A 113 -2.72 17.42 -1.15
C GLU A 113 -3.27 18.38 -0.09
N LYS A 114 -3.97 17.85 0.92
CA LYS A 114 -4.52 18.66 2.03
C LYS A 114 -3.40 19.28 2.87
N ILE A 115 -2.36 18.50 3.17
CA ILE A 115 -1.19 18.99 3.91
C ILE A 115 -0.47 20.07 3.10
N PHE A 116 -0.25 19.84 1.80
CA PHE A 116 0.37 20.82 0.91
C PHE A 116 -0.43 22.13 0.87
N THR A 117 -1.76 22.03 0.75
CA THR A 117 -2.67 23.18 0.76
C THR A 117 -2.57 23.93 2.09
N PHE A 118 -2.62 23.22 3.23
CA PHE A 118 -2.48 23.81 4.56
C PHE A 118 -1.15 24.55 4.72
N MET A 119 -0.04 23.91 4.34
CA MET A 119 1.30 24.51 4.40
C MET A 119 1.42 25.76 3.52
N THR A 120 0.80 25.72 2.33
CA THR A 120 0.77 26.86 1.40
C THR A 120 -0.03 28.04 1.99
N VAL A 121 -1.22 27.77 2.54
CA VAL A 121 -2.08 28.79 3.15
C VAL A 121 -1.41 29.43 4.38
N ILE A 122 -0.83 28.62 5.27
CA ILE A 122 -0.07 29.16 6.42
C ILE A 122 1.14 29.99 5.95
N GLY A 123 1.89 29.50 4.97
CA GLY A 123 3.02 30.23 4.41
C GLY A 123 2.61 31.57 3.77
N ALA A 124 1.44 31.63 3.15
CA ALA A 124 0.88 32.86 2.59
C ALA A 124 0.43 33.85 3.68
N LEU A 125 -0.17 33.38 4.77
CA LEU A 125 -0.57 34.21 5.91
C LEU A 125 0.63 34.91 6.55
N GLY A 126 1.76 34.21 6.69
CA GLY A 126 2.99 34.80 7.24
C GLY A 126 3.63 35.91 6.39
N LYS A 127 3.34 35.96 5.08
CA LYS A 127 3.82 37.02 4.16
C LYS A 127 2.92 38.26 4.12
N SER A 128 1.69 38.15 4.62
CA SER A 128 0.70 39.25 4.60
C SER A 128 0.81 40.21 5.79
N SER A 129 1.76 39.97 6.71
CA SER A 129 1.97 40.74 7.95
C SER A 129 3.22 41.63 7.94
N THR A 130 3.80 41.87 6.76
CA THR A 130 4.83 42.89 6.48
C THR A 130 4.29 43.86 5.45
#